data_AF-A0A2T2V7S6-F1
#
_entry.id   AF-A0A2T2V7S6-F1
#
_cell.length_a   1.000
_cell.length_b   1.000
_cell.length_c   1.000
_cell.angle_alpha   90.00
_cell.angle_beta   90.00
_cell.angle_gamma   90.00
#
_symmetry.space_group_name_H-M   'P 1'
#
loop_
_entity.id
_entity.type
_entity.pdbx_description
1 polymer ?
#
loop_
_entity_poly.entity_id
_entity_poly.type
_entity_poly.pdbx_seq_one_letter_code
_entity_poly.pdbx_strand_id
1 'polypeptide(L)'
;MLSSVCSFLSSARIIKVLLLGPLISLLLNMACEKDPVLQKDKETNSNYTYDPTPYEFDLPNDVPQFDVPEDNPTTEEGVELGRMLF
;
A
#
# COMPACT_ATOMS: atom_id res chain seq x y z
N MET A 1 -12.71 19.59 48.95
CA MET A 1 -13.53 19.72 47.74
C MET A 1 -12.82 19.27 46.45
N LEU A 2 -11.48 19.40 46.31
CA LEU A 2 -10.75 18.97 45.10
C LEU A 2 -10.78 17.44 44.84
N SER A 3 -10.79 16.59 45.88
CA SER A 3 -10.82 15.12 45.71
C SER A 3 -12.13 14.60 45.10
N SER A 4 -13.26 15.22 45.45
CA SER A 4 -14.58 14.83 44.95
C SER A 4 -14.77 15.16 43.47
N VAL A 5 -14.23 16.29 43.01
CA VAL A 5 -14.29 16.72 41.61
C VAL A 5 -13.43 15.80 40.72
N CYS A 6 -12.26 15.36 41.21
CA CYS A 6 -11.39 14.42 40.48
C CYS A 6 -12.04 13.04 40.31
N SER A 7 -12.67 12.50 41.37
CA SER A 7 -13.41 11.22 41.28
C SER A 7 -14.64 11.32 40.38
N PHE A 8 -15.35 12.46 40.39
CA PHE A 8 -16.52 12.66 39.54
C PHE A 8 -16.16 12.80 38.05
N LEU A 9 -15.06 13.50 37.73
CA LEU A 9 -14.52 13.56 36.37
C LEU A 9 -14.01 12.20 35.89
N SER A 10 -13.42 11.39 36.79
CA SER A 10 -13.01 10.01 36.49
C SER A 10 -14.21 9.11 36.20
N SER A 11 -15.25 9.17 37.04
CA SER A 11 -16.50 8.41 36.85
C SER A 11 -17.24 8.82 35.57
N ALA A 12 -17.29 10.11 35.24
CA ALA A 12 -17.91 10.58 33.99
C ALA A 12 -17.12 10.14 32.74
N ARG A 13 -15.79 9.99 32.84
CA ARG A 13 -14.94 9.40 31.79
C ARG A 13 -15.19 7.90 31.66
N ILE A 14 -15.27 7.18 32.79
CA ILE A 14 -15.57 5.74 32.82
C ILE A 14 -16.95 5.46 32.23
N ILE A 15 -17.98 6.23 32.61
CA ILE A 15 -19.35 6.09 32.08
C ILE A 15 -19.36 6.34 30.57
N LYS A 16 -18.64 7.35 30.06
CA LYS A 16 -18.54 7.60 28.62
C LYS A 16 -17.83 6.47 27.88
N VAL A 17 -16.76 5.90 28.44
CA VAL A 17 -16.07 4.74 27.84
C VAL A 17 -16.98 3.51 27.82
N LEU A 18 -17.78 3.30 28.87
CA LEU A 18 -18.70 2.17 28.97
C LEU A 18 -19.91 2.32 28.02
N LEU A 19 -20.38 3.55 27.77
CA LEU A 19 -21.51 3.82 26.88
C LEU A 19 -21.12 3.98 25.40
N LEU A 20 -19.99 4.62 25.10
CA LEU A 20 -19.54 4.91 23.73
C LEU A 20 -18.51 3.90 23.21
N GLY A 21 -17.77 3.22 24.09
CA GLY A 21 -16.81 2.18 23.74
C GLY A 21 -17.37 1.04 22.90
N PRO A 22 -18.52 0.42 23.24
CA PRO A 22 -19.09 -0.65 22.41
C PRO A 22 -19.56 -0.15 21.04
N LEU A 23 -20.06 1.09 20.94
CA LEU A 23 -20.45 1.70 19.67
C LEU A 23 -19.23 1.94 18.77
N ILE A 24 -18.14 2.47 19.33
CA ILE A 24 -16.88 2.70 18.60
C ILE A 24 -16.27 1.35 18.18
N SER A 25 -16.29 0.34 19.05
CA SER A 25 -15.80 -1.01 18.71
C SER A 25 -16.60 -1.65 17.58
N LEU A 26 -17.93 -1.49 17.58
CA LEU A 26 -18.80 -1.97 16.49
C LEU A 26 -18.49 -1.26 15.16
N LEU A 27 -18.29 0.06 15.19
CA LEU A 27 -17.96 0.85 13.99
C LEU A 27 -16.62 0.48 13.37
N LEU A 28 -15.61 0.11 14.18
CA LEU A 28 -14.29 -0.27 13.67
C LEU A 28 -14.28 -1.64 12.97
N ASN A 29 -15.19 -2.56 13.32
CA ASN A 29 -15.26 -3.89 12.67
C ASN A 29 -15.82 -3.82 11.25
N MET A 30 -16.60 -2.79 10.91
CA MET A 30 -17.15 -2.62 9.56
C MET A 30 -16.16 -2.03 8.55
N ALA A 31 -14.98 -1.59 9.00
CA ALA A 31 -13.98 -0.95 8.14
C ALA A 31 -13.03 -1.95 7.45
N CYS A 32 -13.10 -3.25 7.78
CA CYS A 32 -12.28 -4.28 7.15
C CYS A 32 -13.07 -4.91 5.98
N GLU A 33 -12.91 -4.36 4.78
CA GLU A 33 -13.30 -5.03 3.54
C GLU A 33 -12.04 -5.56 2.86
N LYS A 34 -12.09 -6.78 2.33
CA LYS A 34 -10.98 -7.35 1.57
C LYS A 34 -11.00 -6.71 0.18
N ASP A 35 -9.85 -6.17 -0.24
CA ASP A 35 -9.73 -5.63 -1.60
C ASP A 35 -10.20 -6.68 -2.63
N PRO A 36 -10.96 -6.26 -3.66
CA PRO A 36 -11.36 -7.16 -4.71
C PRO A 36 -10.10 -7.77 -5.31
N VAL A 37 -10.05 -9.10 -5.37
CA VAL A 37 -9.01 -9.80 -6.11
C VAL A 37 -9.24 -9.42 -7.57
N LEU A 38 -8.41 -8.52 -8.09
CA LEU A 38 -8.30 -8.33 -9.53
C LEU A 38 -7.98 -9.70 -10.10
N GLN A 39 -8.92 -10.25 -10.86
CA GLN A 39 -8.65 -11.45 -11.64
C GLN A 39 -7.53 -11.03 -12.57
N LYS A 40 -6.29 -11.44 -12.24
CA LYS A 40 -5.20 -11.49 -13.19
C LYS A 40 -5.75 -12.31 -14.33
N ASP A 41 -6.13 -11.59 -15.37
CA ASP A 41 -6.51 -12.02 -16.69
C ASP A 41 -5.95 -13.41 -16.95
N LYS A 42 -6.77 -14.42 -16.67
CA LYS A 42 -6.67 -15.71 -17.31
C LYS A 42 -7.17 -15.54 -18.74
N GLU A 43 -6.53 -14.67 -19.49
CA GLU A 43 -6.59 -14.68 -20.93
C GLU A 43 -5.25 -15.21 -21.43
N THR A 44 -5.07 -16.52 -21.19
CA THR A 44 -4.09 -17.30 -21.92
C THR A 44 -4.62 -17.50 -23.35
N ASN A 45 -4.71 -16.42 -24.13
CA ASN A 45 -4.56 -16.50 -25.58
C ASN A 45 -3.06 -16.71 -25.83
N SER A 46 -2.67 -17.98 -25.81
CA SER A 46 -1.31 -18.53 -25.69
C SER A 46 -0.43 -18.35 -26.93
N ASN A 47 -0.33 -17.14 -27.47
CA ASN A 47 0.64 -16.85 -28.54
C ASN A 47 1.21 -15.43 -28.55
N TYR A 48 1.17 -14.72 -27.42
CA TYR A 48 1.95 -13.49 -27.25
C TYR A 48 3.31 -13.84 -26.65
N THR A 49 4.37 -13.71 -27.45
CA THR A 49 5.74 -13.75 -26.95
C THR A 49 6.07 -12.36 -26.43
N TYR A 50 6.36 -12.24 -25.14
CA TYR A 50 6.84 -11.01 -24.54
C TYR A 50 8.33 -10.85 -24.88
N ASP A 51 8.63 -9.92 -25.79
CA ASP A 51 9.98 -9.62 -26.28
C ASP A 51 10.20 -8.09 -26.23
N PRO A 52 10.48 -7.54 -25.03
CA PRO A 52 10.58 -6.10 -24.81
C PRO A 52 11.92 -5.53 -25.31
N THR A 53 11.95 -4.22 -25.57
CA THR A 53 13.13 -3.53 -26.12
C THR A 53 14.14 -3.25 -25.00
N PRO A 54 15.39 -3.74 -25.08
CA PRO A 54 16.42 -3.45 -24.07
C PRO A 54 16.68 -1.94 -23.95
N TYR A 55 16.84 -1.46 -22.72
CA TYR A 55 17.12 -0.05 -22.46
C TYR A 55 18.62 0.23 -22.49
N GLU A 56 19.05 1.20 -23.31
CA GLU A 56 20.43 1.68 -23.36
C GLU A 56 20.65 2.83 -22.36
N PHE A 57 21.63 2.66 -21.48
CA PHE A 57 21.95 3.67 -20.47
C PHE A 57 22.93 4.72 -21.00
N ASP A 58 22.47 5.97 -21.14
CA ASP A 58 23.32 7.13 -21.43
C ASP A 58 23.88 7.74 -20.13
N LEU A 59 24.88 7.07 -19.55
CA LEU A 59 25.50 7.49 -18.28
C LEU A 59 26.78 8.29 -18.52
N PRO A 60 27.00 9.39 -17.78
CA PRO A 60 28.30 10.05 -17.72
C PRO A 60 29.41 9.12 -17.20
N ASN A 61 30.66 9.37 -17.61
CA ASN A 61 31.83 8.54 -17.26
C ASN A 61 32.08 8.39 -15.75
N ASP A 62 31.67 9.37 -14.94
CA ASP A 62 31.88 9.37 -13.49
C ASP A 62 30.82 8.55 -12.73
N VAL A 63 29.84 7.99 -13.45
CA VAL A 63 28.82 7.12 -12.85
C VAL A 63 29.36 5.69 -12.80
N PRO A 64 29.40 5.06 -11.60
CA PRO A 64 29.76 3.66 -11.49
C PRO A 64 28.84 2.78 -12.32
N GLN A 65 29.41 1.79 -12.98
CA GLN A 65 28.60 0.73 -13.59
C GLN A 65 27.83 -0.01 -12.50
N PHE A 66 26.62 -0.43 -12.83
CA PHE A 66 25.76 -1.21 -11.95
C PHE A 66 25.31 -2.49 -12.67
N ASP A 67 25.08 -3.53 -11.88
CA ASP A 67 24.59 -4.80 -12.38
C ASP A 67 23.07 -4.74 -12.57
N VAL A 68 22.61 -5.01 -13.78
CA VAL A 68 21.19 -5.16 -14.09
C VAL A 68 20.77 -6.59 -13.75
N PRO A 69 19.73 -6.80 -12.90
CA PRO A 69 19.25 -8.14 -12.58
C PRO A 69 18.73 -8.89 -13.80
N GLU A 70 19.10 -10.17 -13.95
CA GLU A 70 18.65 -11.02 -15.07
C GLU A 70 17.14 -11.33 -15.02
N ASP A 71 16.55 -11.35 -13.83
CA ASP A 71 15.12 -11.59 -13.62
C ASP A 71 14.25 -10.35 -13.85
N ASN A 72 14.87 -9.18 -14.04
CA ASN A 72 14.20 -7.93 -14.35
C ASN A 72 15.08 -7.02 -15.23
N PRO A 73 15.32 -7.40 -16.50
CA PRO A 73 16.09 -6.58 -17.42
C PRO A 73 15.41 -5.23 -17.63
N THR A 74 16.20 -4.15 -17.65
CA THR A 74 15.66 -2.81 -17.90
C THR A 74 15.28 -2.68 -19.37
N THR A 75 14.06 -2.25 -19.64
CA THR A 75 13.47 -2.15 -20.99
C THR A 75 12.82 -0.78 -21.20
N GLU A 76 12.72 -0.34 -22.46
CA GLU A 76 12.05 0.93 -22.79
C GLU A 76 10.60 0.93 -22.29
N GLU A 77 9.87 -0.16 -22.49
CA GLU A 77 8.48 -0.31 -22.05
C GLU A 77 8.37 -0.31 -20.51
N GLY A 78 9.33 -0.92 -19.82
CA GLY A 78 9.39 -0.91 -18.35
C GLY A 78 9.64 0.48 -17.77
N VAL A 79 10.53 1.27 -18.38
CA VAL A 79 10.81 2.66 -17.98
C VAL A 79 9.59 3.54 -18.19
N GLU A 80 8.94 3.42 -19.35
CA GLU A 80 7.74 4.20 -19.66
C GLU A 80 6.56 3.86 -18.75
N LEU A 81 6.35 2.58 -18.44
CA LEU A 81 5.37 2.17 -17.44
C LEU A 81 5.69 2.77 -16.06
N GLY A 82 6.96 2.76 -15.66
CA GLY A 82 7.41 3.39 -14.42
C GLY A 82 7.03 4.88 -14.34
N ARG A 83 7.22 5.63 -15.43
CA ARG A 83 6.86 7.07 -15.55
C ARG A 83 5.35 7.32 -15.49
N MET A 84 4.53 6.35 -15.88
CA MET A 84 3.08 6.44 -15.71
C MET A 84 2.65 6.23 -14.26
N LEU A 85 3.41 5.42 -13.51
CA LEU A 85 3.09 5.03 -12.15
C LEU A 85 3.65 5.97 -11.08
N PHE A 86 4.73 6.71 -11.37
CA PHE A 86 5.45 7.61 -10.45
C PHE A 86 5.87 8.91 -11.15
#